data_AF-A0A2V8NTK6-F1
#
_entry.id   AF-A0A2V8NTK6-F1
#
_cell.length_a   1.000
_cell.length_b   1.000
_cell.length_c   1.000
_cell.angle_alpha   90.00
_cell.angle_beta   90.00
_cell.angle_gamma   90.00
#
_symmetry.space_group_name_H-M   'P 1'
#
loop_
_entity.id
_entity.type
_entity.pdbx_description
1 polymer ?
#
loop_
_entity_poly.entity_id
_entity_poly.type
_entity_poly.pdbx_seq_one_letter_code
_entity_poly.pdbx_strand_id
1 'polypeptide(L)'
;MACGLKLSTTSREDFIGKTGTTVTLKLTGPSGAGAEIVHIRYAGEAVDDDEPFQFEIDQGAKMLVVLAEASKPGALLQLVENCGDSEQVIDRFHFDPMNPARGYIVRGIA
;
A
#
# COMPACT_ATOMS: atom_id res chain seq x y z
N MET A 1 0.39 -0.17 17.76
CA MET A 1 1.45 -1.17 17.47
C MET A 1 2.47 -0.55 16.52
N ALA A 2 3.67 -1.13 16.35
CA ALA A 2 4.61 -0.62 15.33
C ALA A 2 4.16 -1.09 13.94
N CYS A 3 4.35 -0.24 12.93
CA CYS A 3 4.05 -0.56 11.54
C CYS A 3 4.95 -1.69 11.01
N GLY A 4 4.38 -2.54 10.15
CA GLY A 4 5.02 -3.71 9.57
C GLY A 4 5.94 -3.36 8.41
N LEU A 5 5.60 -2.36 7.60
CA LEU A 5 6.41 -1.92 6.47
C LEU A 5 7.44 -0.86 6.88
N LYS A 6 8.69 -1.08 6.47
CA LYS A 6 9.78 -0.11 6.56
C LYS A 6 10.30 0.16 5.17
N LEU A 7 10.59 1.43 4.87
CA LEU A 7 11.22 1.79 3.61
C LEU A 7 12.55 1.04 3.47
N SER A 8 12.77 0.42 2.32
CA SER A 8 14.02 -0.25 2.04
C SER A 8 15.17 0.74 1.93
N THR A 9 16.35 0.33 2.38
CA THR A 9 17.61 1.06 2.16
C THR A 9 18.37 0.52 0.95
N THR A 10 17.91 -0.58 0.35
CA THR A 10 18.49 -1.17 -0.85
C THR A 10 17.54 -0.95 -2.02
N SER A 11 18.03 -0.44 -3.14
CA SER A 11 17.22 -0.12 -4.33
C SER A 11 16.63 -1.34 -5.06
N ARG A 12 16.58 -2.50 -4.39
CA ARG A 12 16.06 -3.78 -4.92
C ARG A 12 14.61 -4.04 -4.53
N GLU A 13 14.13 -3.36 -3.49
CA GLU A 13 12.76 -3.42 -3.02
C GLU A 13 12.34 -2.04 -2.51
N ASP A 14 11.04 -1.78 -2.47
CA ASP A 14 10.48 -0.54 -1.94
C ASP A 14 10.35 -0.62 -0.42
N PHE A 15 9.92 -1.78 0.08
CA PHE A 15 9.68 -2.02 1.50
C PHE A 15 10.30 -3.33 1.99
N ILE A 16 10.68 -3.34 3.26
CA ILE A 16 11.05 -4.53 4.02
C ILE A 16 10.11 -4.68 5.22
N GLY A 17 9.82 -5.91 5.62
CA GLY A 17 9.05 -6.19 6.83
C GLY A 17 9.28 -7.59 7.35
N LYS A 18 8.92 -7.85 8.61
CA LYS A 18 9.07 -9.17 9.20
C LYS A 18 8.03 -10.13 8.60
N THR A 19 8.48 -11.29 8.16
CA THR A 19 7.61 -12.35 7.61
C THR A 19 6.50 -12.71 8.60
N GLY A 20 5.26 -12.87 8.12
CA GLY A 20 4.07 -13.14 8.92
C GLY A 20 3.48 -11.92 9.64
N THR A 21 4.02 -10.72 9.41
CA THR A 21 3.38 -9.48 9.90
C THR A 21 2.16 -9.15 9.04
N THR A 22 1.00 -8.96 9.66
CA THR A 22 -0.19 -8.42 8.98
C THR A 22 -0.03 -6.93 8.72
N VAL A 23 -0.25 -6.51 7.48
CA VAL A 23 -0.24 -5.12 7.02
C VAL A 23 -1.67 -4.75 6.64
N THR A 24 -2.17 -3.62 7.16
CA THR A 24 -3.45 -3.04 6.75
C THR A 24 -3.19 -1.76 5.97
N LEU A 25 -3.71 -1.66 4.75
CA LEU A 25 -3.55 -0.46 3.92
C LEU A 25 -4.85 0.30 3.76
N LYS A 26 -4.72 1.62 3.65
CA LYS A 26 -5.79 2.52 3.23
C LYS A 26 -5.21 3.63 2.36
N LEU A 27 -6.08 4.28 1.60
CA LEU A 27 -5.72 5.44 0.80
C LEU A 27 -6.36 6.70 1.38
N THR A 28 -5.59 7.77 1.46
CA THR A 28 -6.12 9.08 1.84
C THR A 28 -5.80 10.11 0.76
N GLY A 29 -6.61 11.15 0.67
CA GLY A 29 -6.46 12.22 -0.30
C GLY A 29 -6.99 13.55 0.23
N PRO A 30 -6.83 14.64 -0.52
CA PRO A 30 -7.39 15.93 -0.14
C PRO A 30 -8.92 15.86 -0.06
N SER A 31 -9.51 16.70 0.79
CA SER A 31 -10.97 16.75 0.94
C SER A 31 -11.68 16.94 -0.40
N GLY A 32 -12.75 16.17 -0.64
CA GLY A 32 -13.49 16.17 -1.90
C GLY A 32 -12.82 15.42 -3.05
N ALA A 33 -11.65 14.80 -2.85
CA ALA A 33 -11.02 13.98 -3.88
C ALA A 33 -11.68 12.59 -4.05
N GLY A 34 -12.43 12.11 -3.07
CA GLY A 34 -13.04 10.76 -3.11
C GLY A 34 -11.99 9.68 -3.39
N ALA A 35 -10.87 9.72 -2.65
CA ALA A 35 -9.76 8.80 -2.86
C ALA A 35 -10.10 7.42 -2.29
N GLU A 36 -9.98 6.38 -3.11
CA GLU A 36 -10.34 5.00 -2.74
C GLU A 36 -9.37 3.99 -3.37
N ILE A 37 -9.17 2.85 -2.69
CA ILE A 37 -8.51 1.68 -3.27
C ILE A 37 -9.61 0.84 -3.91
N VAL A 38 -9.55 0.68 -5.23
CA VAL A 38 -10.55 -0.09 -5.99
C VAL A 38 -10.17 -1.56 -6.08
N HIS A 39 -8.87 -1.85 -6.08
CA HIS A 39 -8.37 -3.22 -6.11
C HIS A 39 -6.95 -3.31 -5.55
N ILE A 40 -6.64 -4.39 -4.87
CA ILE A 40 -5.32 -4.64 -4.31
C ILE A 40 -4.91 -6.11 -4.50
N ARG A 41 -3.66 -6.31 -4.90
CA ARG A 41 -3.06 -7.64 -5.04
C ARG A 41 -1.75 -7.73 -4.32
N TYR A 42 -1.50 -8.86 -3.68
CA TYR A 42 -0.24 -9.16 -3.03
C TYR A 42 0.21 -10.57 -3.40
N ALA A 43 1.50 -10.73 -3.69
CA ALA A 43 2.09 -12.02 -4.08
C ALA A 43 1.42 -12.72 -5.28
N GLY A 44 0.67 -11.97 -6.09
CA GLY A 44 -0.09 -12.51 -7.23
C GLY A 44 -1.56 -12.78 -6.94
N GLU A 45 -1.97 -12.79 -5.67
CA GLU A 45 -3.35 -13.04 -5.24
C GLU A 45 -4.08 -11.73 -4.92
N ALA A 46 -5.41 -11.74 -5.00
CA ALA A 46 -6.22 -10.65 -4.47
C ALA A 46 -6.11 -10.64 -2.94
N VAL A 47 -6.03 -9.45 -2.33
CA VAL A 47 -5.92 -9.31 -0.87
C VAL A 47 -7.30 -9.47 -0.24
N ASP A 48 -8.20 -8.52 -0.49
CA ASP A 48 -9.60 -8.54 -0.09
C ASP A 48 -10.41 -7.75 -1.12
N ASP A 49 -11.70 -8.08 -1.25
CA ASP A 49 -12.62 -7.35 -2.15
C ASP A 49 -13.13 -6.04 -1.52
N ASP A 50 -13.13 -5.96 -0.18
CA ASP A 50 -13.64 -4.82 0.60
C ASP A 50 -12.67 -4.44 1.74
N GLU A 51 -12.82 -3.22 2.28
CA GLU A 51 -12.05 -2.79 3.45
C GLU A 51 -12.36 -3.60 4.72
N PRO A 52 -11.36 -3.84 5.60
CA PRO A 52 -9.98 -3.36 5.52
C PRO A 52 -9.11 -4.24 4.60
N PHE A 53 -8.28 -3.62 3.76
CA PHE A 53 -7.36 -4.35 2.88
C PHE A 53 -6.16 -4.89 3.67
N GLN A 54 -6.11 -6.20 3.91
CA GLN A 54 -5.14 -6.82 4.81
C GLN A 54 -4.40 -8.00 4.21
N PHE A 55 -3.06 -7.95 4.24
CA PHE A 55 -2.23 -9.08 3.82
C PHE A 55 -1.12 -9.38 4.82
N GLU A 56 -0.66 -10.62 4.86
CA GLU A 56 0.53 -11.02 5.62
C GLU A 56 1.80 -10.91 4.75
N ILE A 57 2.89 -10.40 5.32
CA ILE A 57 4.16 -10.31 4.60
C ILE A 57 4.75 -11.71 4.39
N ASP A 58 4.85 -12.11 3.13
CA ASP A 58 5.48 -13.35 2.70
C ASP A 58 7.01 -13.27 2.75
N GLN A 59 7.66 -14.42 2.96
CA GLN A 59 9.12 -14.51 2.89
C GLN A 59 9.63 -14.18 1.48
N GLY A 60 10.70 -13.38 1.41
CA GLY A 60 11.33 -12.99 0.14
C GLY A 60 10.61 -11.81 -0.52
N ALA A 61 10.95 -11.52 -1.78
CA ALA A 61 10.40 -10.37 -2.51
C ALA A 61 9.08 -10.74 -3.19
N LYS A 62 8.02 -9.97 -2.89
CA LYS A 62 6.70 -10.09 -3.50
C LYS A 62 6.24 -8.73 -4.04
N MET A 63 5.42 -8.78 -5.09
CA MET A 63 4.79 -7.57 -5.64
C MET A 63 3.50 -7.28 -4.88
N LEU A 64 3.35 -6.04 -4.44
CA LEU A 64 2.12 -5.40 -4.02
C LEU A 64 1.65 -4.48 -5.15
N VAL A 65 0.40 -4.60 -5.58
CA VAL A 65 -0.21 -3.71 -6.56
C VAL A 65 -1.46 -3.09 -5.96
N VAL A 66 -1.56 -1.77 -6.00
CA VAL A 66 -2.71 -1.00 -5.50
C VAL A 66 -3.29 -0.21 -6.67
N LEU A 67 -4.55 -0.48 -7.01
CA LEU A 67 -5.33 0.30 -7.97
C LEU A 67 -6.12 1.34 -7.19
N ALA A 68 -5.84 2.62 -7.46
CA ALA A 68 -6.48 3.74 -6.81
C ALA A 68 -7.45 4.46 -7.75
N GLU A 69 -8.49 5.05 -7.17
CA GLU A 69 -9.37 5.99 -7.84
C GLU A 69 -9.46 7.30 -7.05
N ALA A 70 -9.65 8.41 -7.77
CA ALA A 70 -10.02 9.69 -7.20
C ALA A 70 -10.83 10.50 -8.21
N SER A 71 -11.75 11.33 -7.72
CA SER A 71 -12.60 12.21 -8.52
C SER A 71 -11.84 13.34 -9.23
N LYS A 72 -10.59 13.62 -8.82
CA LYS A 72 -9.78 14.72 -9.35
C LYS A 72 -8.41 14.23 -9.85
N PRO A 73 -8.14 14.30 -11.17
CA PRO A 73 -6.79 14.10 -11.71
C PRO A 73 -5.78 15.04 -11.03
N GLY A 74 -4.60 14.52 -10.72
CA GLY A 74 -3.55 15.26 -10.01
C GLY A 74 -3.81 15.49 -8.52
N ALA A 75 -4.82 14.85 -7.90
CA ALA A 75 -4.95 14.87 -6.45
C ALA A 75 -3.73 14.19 -5.79
N LEU A 76 -3.14 14.83 -4.77
CA LEU A 76 -2.04 14.23 -4.01
C LEU A 76 -2.60 13.17 -3.04
N LEU A 77 -2.48 11.91 -3.43
CA LEU A 77 -2.91 10.78 -2.63
C LEU A 77 -1.76 10.31 -1.72
N GLN A 78 -2.13 9.70 -0.60
CA GLN A 78 -1.21 9.08 0.34
C GLN A 78 -1.63 7.64 0.58
N LEU A 79 -0.74 6.70 0.30
CA LEU A 79 -0.92 5.32 0.71
C LEU A 79 -0.44 5.20 2.16
N VAL A 80 -1.30 4.69 3.03
CA VAL A 80 -1.11 4.69 4.47
C VAL A 80 -1.21 3.27 4.99
N GLU A 81 -0.23 2.85 5.77
CA GLU A 81 -0.32 1.66 6.61
C GLU A 81 -1.00 2.03 7.94
N ASN A 82 -2.07 1.30 8.28
CA ASN A 82 -2.72 1.37 9.58
C ASN A 82 -2.13 0.30 10.50
N CYS A 83 -1.55 0.74 11.62
CA CYS A 83 -0.77 -0.08 12.54
C CYS A 83 -1.49 -0.20 13.92
N GLY A 84 -2.83 -0.10 13.90
CA GLY A 84 -3.69 -0.06 15.08
C GLY A 84 -3.80 1.36 15.63
N ASP A 85 -3.08 1.66 16.72
CA ASP A 85 -3.11 2.99 17.37
C ASP A 85 -2.30 4.07 16.66
N SER A 86 -1.66 3.74 15.53
CA SER A 86 -0.82 4.66 14.78
C SER A 86 -0.89 4.38 13.28
N GLU A 87 -0.53 5.38 12.48
CA GLU A 87 -0.52 5.30 11.02
C GLU A 87 0.82 5.77 10.46
N GLN A 88 1.23 5.18 9.34
CA GLN A 88 2.43 5.56 8.62
C GLN A 88 2.10 5.80 7.15
N VAL A 89 2.48 6.97 6.63
CA VAL A 89 2.44 7.22 5.19
C VAL A 89 3.59 6.45 4.54
N ILE A 90 3.27 5.48 3.69
CA ILE A 90 4.27 4.66 2.99
C ILE A 90 4.59 5.18 1.59
N ASP A 91 3.67 5.90 0.96
CA ASP A 91 3.91 6.58 -0.31
C ASP A 91 3.04 7.83 -0.48
N ARG A 92 3.49 8.77 -1.31
CA ARG A 92 2.75 9.96 -1.73
C ARG A 92 2.88 10.13 -3.23
N PHE A 93 1.74 10.20 -3.92
CA PHE A 93 1.74 10.31 -5.37
C PHE A 93 0.56 11.13 -5.88
N HIS A 94 0.72 11.75 -7.05
CA HIS A 94 -0.39 12.41 -7.73
C HIS A 94 -1.21 11.37 -8.49
N PHE A 95 -2.53 11.44 -8.36
CA PHE A 95 -3.45 10.57 -9.09
C PHE A 95 -3.36 10.84 -10.60
N ASP A 96 -3.16 9.78 -11.38
CA ASP A 96 -3.19 9.82 -12.84
C ASP A 96 -4.25 8.82 -13.32
N PRO A 97 -5.38 9.28 -13.88
CA PRO A 97 -6.42 8.39 -14.41
C PRO A 97 -5.93 7.46 -15.52
N MET A 98 -4.86 7.84 -16.24
CA MET A 98 -4.26 7.00 -17.29
C MET A 98 -3.29 5.97 -16.73
N ASN A 99 -2.84 6.14 -15.50
CA ASN A 99 -1.99 5.21 -14.77
C ASN A 99 -2.43 5.13 -13.28
N PRO A 100 -3.62 4.54 -13.02
CA PRO A 100 -4.23 4.55 -11.69
C PRO A 100 -3.58 3.56 -10.71
N ALA A 101 -2.69 2.68 -11.20
CA ALA A 101 -2.06 1.65 -10.40
C ALA A 101 -0.70 2.08 -9.84
N ARG A 102 -0.39 1.61 -8.63
CA ARG A 102 0.93 1.68 -8.01
C ARG A 102 1.43 0.27 -7.71
N GLY A 103 2.68 0.01 -8.06
CA GLY A 103 3.35 -1.25 -7.79
C GLY A 103 4.50 -1.04 -6.83
N TYR A 104 4.66 -1.95 -5.87
CA TYR A 104 5.72 -1.94 -4.89
C TYR A 104 6.28 -3.35 -4.70
N ILE A 105 7.58 -3.47 -4.51
CA ILE A 105 8.23 -4.70 -4.08
C ILE A 105 8.35 -4.67 -2.55
N VAL A 106 7.70 -5.63 -1.89
CA VAL A 106 7.79 -5.85 -0.43
C VAL A 106 8.65 -7.08 -0.19
N ARG A 107 9.69 -6.97 0.64
CA ARG A 107 10.53 -8.11 1.03
C ARG A 107 10.28 -8.54 2.48
N GLY A 108 9.79 -9.77 2.65
CA GLY A 108 9.78 -10.43 3.96
C GLY A 108 11.16 -10.91 4.38
N ILE A 109 11.58 -10.49 5.56
CA ILE A 109 12.81 -10.93 6.24
C ILE A 109 12.46 -11.75 7.49
N ALA A 110 13.39 -12.56 7.95
CA ALA A 110 13.26 -13.37 9.17
C ALA A 110 13.35 -12.51 10.44
#